data_AF-A0A922T4G4-F1
#
_entry.id   AF-A0A922T4G4-F1
#
_cell.length_a   1.000
_cell.length_b   1.000
_cell.length_c   1.000
_cell.angle_alpha   90.00
_cell.angle_beta   90.00
_cell.angle_gamma   90.00
#
_symmetry.space_group_name_H-M   'P 1'
#
loop_
_entity.id
_entity.type
_entity.pdbx_description
1 polymer ?
#
loop_
_entity_poly.entity_id
_entity_poly.type
_entity_poly.pdbx_seq_one_letter_code
_entity_poly.pdbx_strand_id
1 'polypeptide(L)'
;MIFMLVKLLNLAKKNWKELGSEAIHVVSAKLTRRLRKFALLGQTDCLQPSWRQYIQISITEAHEIVKQHWESLVAHQGNIKITAIATLKPELDLDMKLVGLDDFLTDEICAVEKSPFWNETTKTLLLLLRGLFAGGVLCFIFGQKRYRVNFGLDRSRIPRTLPAIPYKSKDSPFPRSEFSHPDVVIILTLLSWYYSGLGDGELFDILTHVLRSEYATIHYDDFVSTASFSLPEAFGNLSVISIHDRQQYITQLFPGLWYSRKVVDYFLSYLVFLKQLKQFTKKLSASGWDLAV
;
A
#
# COMPACT_ATOMS: atom_id res chain seq x y z
N MET A 1 14.87 -23.81 10.86
CA MET A 1 13.75 -23.15 10.15
C MET A 1 12.71 -24.13 9.59
N ILE A 2 13.08 -25.18 8.84
CA ILE A 2 12.11 -26.20 8.34
C ILE A 2 11.31 -26.82 9.49
N PHE A 3 11.99 -27.22 10.58
CA PHE A 3 11.35 -27.76 11.79
C PHE A 3 10.34 -26.81 12.45
N MET A 4 10.64 -25.50 12.47
CA MET A 4 9.74 -24.49 13.01
C MET A 4 8.48 -24.36 12.15
N LEU A 5 8.62 -24.39 10.82
CA LEU A 5 7.50 -24.36 9.89
C LEU A 5 6.61 -25.60 10.01
N VAL A 6 7.18 -26.77 10.28
CA VAL A 6 6.42 -28.01 10.51
C VAL A 6 5.65 -27.95 11.82
N LYS A 7 6.26 -27.47 12.91
CA LYS A 7 5.56 -27.24 14.18
C LYS A 7 4.42 -26.25 14.02
N LEU A 8 4.66 -25.16 13.28
CA LEU A 8 3.66 -24.13 13.02
C LEU A 8 2.52 -24.66 12.14
N LEU A 9 2.83 -25.52 11.16
CA LEU A 9 1.82 -26.21 10.36
C LEU A 9 0.95 -27.13 11.22
N ASN A 10 1.55 -27.87 12.15
CA ASN A 10 0.82 -28.75 13.05
C ASN A 10 -0.06 -27.98 14.04
N LEU A 11 0.39 -26.83 14.54
CA LEU A 11 -0.43 -25.93 15.35
C LEU A 11 -1.59 -25.33 14.54
N ALA A 12 -1.34 -24.90 13.30
CA ALA A 12 -2.37 -24.40 12.41
C ALA A 12 -3.43 -25.47 12.08
N LYS A 13 -3.00 -26.72 11.86
CA LYS A 13 -3.92 -27.87 11.69
C LYS A 13 -4.77 -28.12 12.94
N LYS A 14 -4.17 -28.04 14.14
CA LYS A 14 -4.88 -28.29 15.41
C LYS A 14 -5.94 -27.22 15.69
N ASN A 15 -5.65 -25.97 15.36
CA ASN A 15 -6.51 -24.82 15.64
C ASN A 15 -7.25 -24.32 14.40
N TRP A 16 -7.46 -25.17 13.40
CA TRP A 16 -7.94 -24.74 12.08
C TRP A 16 -9.33 -24.11 12.10
N LYS A 17 -10.20 -24.52 13.04
CA LYS A 17 -11.54 -23.97 13.21
C LYS A 17 -11.53 -22.47 13.54
N GLU A 18 -10.46 -21.98 14.18
CA GLU A 18 -10.32 -20.56 14.57
C GLU A 18 -9.48 -19.77 13.56
N LEU A 19 -8.48 -20.42 12.92
CA LEU A 19 -7.52 -19.77 12.02
C LEU A 19 -7.92 -19.79 10.54
N GLY A 20 -8.89 -20.61 10.16
CA GLY A 20 -9.29 -20.81 8.77
C GLY A 20 -8.28 -21.62 7.94
N SER A 21 -8.68 -21.97 6.71
CA SER A 21 -7.88 -22.81 5.79
C SER A 21 -6.66 -22.09 5.26
N GLU A 22 -6.72 -20.76 5.16
CA GLU A 22 -5.63 -19.92 4.64
C GLU A 22 -4.34 -20.07 5.43
N ALA A 23 -4.43 -20.17 6.77
CA ALA A 23 -3.25 -20.35 7.62
C ALA A 23 -2.54 -21.67 7.32
N ILE A 24 -3.28 -22.76 7.11
CA ILE A 24 -2.72 -24.07 6.72
C ILE A 24 -2.07 -23.96 5.33
N HIS A 25 -2.75 -23.33 4.38
CA HIS A 25 -2.24 -23.14 3.01
C HIS A 25 -0.93 -22.36 2.97
N VAL A 26 -0.86 -21.20 3.64
CA VAL A 26 0.31 -20.32 3.63
C VAL A 26 1.52 -21.02 4.25
N VAL A 27 1.31 -21.74 5.36
CA VAL A 27 2.41 -22.42 6.07
C VAL A 27 2.87 -23.66 5.30
N SER A 28 1.95 -24.43 4.71
CA SER A 28 2.27 -25.56 3.82
C SER A 28 3.05 -25.11 2.58
N ALA A 29 2.63 -24.01 1.94
CA ALA A 29 3.32 -23.45 0.77
C ALA A 29 4.73 -22.95 1.11
N LYS A 30 4.90 -22.26 2.25
CA LYS A 30 6.22 -21.81 2.74
C LYS A 30 7.14 -22.99 3.06
N LEU A 31 6.62 -24.03 3.71
CA LEU A 31 7.37 -25.25 4.01
C LEU A 31 7.82 -25.94 2.72
N THR A 32 6.91 -26.15 1.76
CA THR A 32 7.19 -26.76 0.45
C THR A 32 8.24 -25.98 -0.33
N ARG A 33 8.11 -24.65 -0.40
CA ARG A 33 9.09 -23.79 -1.06
C ARG A 33 10.47 -23.86 -0.40
N ARG A 34 10.50 -23.99 0.94
CA ARG A 34 11.76 -24.11 1.67
C ARG A 34 12.42 -25.47 1.47
N LEU A 35 11.65 -26.55 1.41
CA LEU A 35 12.14 -27.90 1.09
C LEU A 35 12.72 -27.96 -0.32
N ARG A 36 12.06 -27.34 -1.31
CA ARG A 36 12.61 -27.22 -2.68
C ARG A 36 13.94 -26.48 -2.70
N LYS A 37 14.02 -25.33 -2.02
CA LYS A 37 15.28 -24.58 -1.91
C LYS A 37 16.38 -25.37 -1.21
N PHE A 38 16.01 -26.17 -0.21
CA PHE A 38 16.95 -27.01 0.54
C PHE A 38 17.49 -28.17 -0.33
N ALA A 39 16.65 -28.78 -1.16
CA ALA A 39 17.04 -29.79 -2.13
C ALA A 39 18.00 -29.24 -3.19
N LEU A 40 17.72 -28.04 -3.73
CA LEU A 40 18.56 -27.37 -4.73
C LEU A 40 19.96 -26.99 -4.22
N LEU A 41 20.13 -26.86 -2.90
CA LEU A 41 21.43 -26.52 -2.29
C LEU A 41 22.29 -27.75 -1.99
N GLY A 42 21.85 -28.96 -2.35
CA GLY A 42 22.59 -30.20 -2.08
C GLY A 42 22.70 -30.56 -0.60
N GLN A 43 21.90 -29.93 0.27
CA GLN A 43 21.96 -30.10 1.73
C GLN A 43 21.05 -31.23 2.23
N THR A 44 20.57 -32.11 1.35
CA THR A 44 19.61 -33.16 1.71
C THR A 44 20.12 -34.13 2.77
N ASP A 45 21.44 -34.33 2.86
CA ASP A 45 22.05 -35.33 3.73
C ASP A 45 21.96 -35.01 5.23
N CYS A 46 21.69 -33.76 5.58
CA CYS A 46 21.51 -33.36 6.98
C CYS A 46 20.06 -33.53 7.50
N LEU A 47 19.13 -34.02 6.68
CA LEU A 47 17.78 -34.41 7.12
C LEU A 47 17.69 -35.92 7.32
N GLN A 48 17.60 -36.35 8.57
CA GLN A 48 17.39 -37.75 8.92
C GLN A 48 16.13 -38.34 8.24
N PRO A 49 16.14 -39.65 7.89
CA PRO A 49 15.02 -40.29 7.20
C PRO A 49 13.68 -40.17 7.96
N SER A 50 13.71 -40.30 9.28
CA SER A 50 12.55 -40.14 10.17
C SER A 50 11.94 -38.74 10.09
N TRP A 51 12.76 -37.71 9.89
CA TRP A 51 12.31 -36.33 9.77
C TRP A 51 11.68 -36.07 8.41
N ARG A 52 12.24 -36.65 7.34
CA ARG A 52 11.64 -36.55 6.01
C ARG A 52 10.25 -37.17 5.99
N GLN A 53 10.10 -38.34 6.61
CA GLN A 53 8.82 -39.01 6.73
C GLN A 53 7.81 -38.19 7.55
N TYR A 54 8.23 -37.63 8.69
CA TYR A 54 7.40 -36.76 9.51
C TYR A 54 6.92 -35.50 8.79
N ILE A 55 7.82 -34.86 8.02
CA ILE A 55 7.50 -33.68 7.21
C ILE A 55 6.51 -34.06 6.11
N GLN A 56 6.74 -35.17 5.42
CA GLN A 56 5.87 -35.65 4.35
C GLN A 56 4.46 -35.93 4.87
N ILE A 57 4.34 -36.66 5.99
CA ILE A 57 3.06 -36.93 6.65
C ILE A 57 2.36 -35.61 7.02
N SER A 58 3.09 -34.68 7.63
CA SER A 58 2.51 -33.40 8.06
C SER A 58 1.96 -32.56 6.91
N ILE A 59 2.61 -32.60 5.73
CA ILE A 59 2.19 -31.90 4.51
C ILE A 59 1.00 -32.63 3.86
N THR A 60 1.04 -33.96 3.76
CA THR A 60 -0.05 -34.76 3.18
C THR A 60 -1.33 -34.60 3.99
N GLU A 61 -1.25 -34.66 5.32
CA GLU A 61 -2.39 -34.38 6.20
C GLU A 61 -2.94 -32.95 6.02
N ALA A 62 -2.07 -31.96 5.86
CA ALA A 62 -2.49 -30.58 5.63
C ALA A 62 -3.28 -30.45 4.30
N HIS A 63 -2.83 -31.16 3.26
CA HIS A 63 -3.54 -31.19 1.98
C HIS A 63 -4.87 -31.92 2.06
N GLU A 64 -4.96 -33.03 2.79
CA GLU A 64 -6.24 -33.74 2.96
C GLU A 64 -7.26 -32.93 3.77
N ILE A 65 -6.85 -32.25 4.84
CA ILE A 65 -7.74 -31.37 5.62
C ILE A 65 -8.32 -30.26 4.74
N VAL A 66 -7.46 -29.62 3.94
CA VAL A 66 -7.86 -28.58 2.98
C VAL A 66 -8.82 -29.15 1.94
N LYS A 67 -8.50 -30.31 1.37
CA LYS A 67 -9.30 -30.96 0.32
C LYS A 67 -10.68 -31.34 0.84
N GLN A 68 -10.77 -31.98 2.00
CA GLN A 68 -12.03 -32.34 2.65
C GLN A 68 -12.87 -31.11 2.98
N HIS A 69 -12.24 -30.01 3.41
CA HIS A 69 -12.95 -28.76 3.64
C HIS A 69 -13.51 -28.17 2.34
N TRP A 70 -12.73 -28.19 1.26
CA TRP A 70 -13.20 -27.79 -0.06
C TRP A 70 -14.35 -28.66 -0.55
N GLU A 71 -14.26 -29.98 -0.44
CA GLU A 71 -15.34 -30.91 -0.79
C GLU A 71 -16.59 -30.67 0.07
N SER A 72 -16.43 -30.35 1.36
CA SER A 72 -17.54 -30.02 2.28
C SER A 72 -18.24 -28.71 1.89
N LEU A 73 -17.48 -27.68 1.48
CA LEU A 73 -18.04 -26.42 0.99
C LEU A 73 -18.73 -26.58 -0.36
N VAL A 74 -18.18 -27.42 -1.23
CA VAL A 74 -18.80 -27.77 -2.52
C VAL A 74 -20.09 -28.57 -2.31
N ALA A 75 -20.16 -29.42 -1.28
CA ALA A 75 -21.36 -30.20 -0.95
C ALA A 75 -22.47 -29.35 -0.27
N HIS A 76 -22.12 -28.32 0.49
CA HIS A 76 -23.07 -27.36 1.07
C HIS A 76 -23.45 -26.27 0.05
N GLN A 77 -24.03 -26.68 -1.09
CA GLN A 77 -24.63 -25.79 -2.09
C GLN A 77 -25.94 -25.18 -1.57
N GLY A 78 -25.82 -24.24 -0.61
CA GLY A 78 -26.95 -23.44 -0.13
C GLY A 78 -27.11 -22.10 -0.84
N ASN A 79 -26.03 -21.46 -1.31
CA ASN A 79 -26.12 -20.06 -1.76
C ASN A 79 -25.15 -19.61 -2.87
N ILE A 80 -24.31 -20.49 -3.42
CA ILE A 80 -23.38 -20.12 -4.50
C ILE A 80 -23.62 -21.05 -5.68
N LYS A 81 -24.13 -20.51 -6.80
CA LYS A 81 -24.31 -21.25 -8.05
C LYS A 81 -22.96 -21.50 -8.72
N ILE A 82 -22.30 -22.59 -8.35
CA ILE A 82 -20.99 -23.02 -8.89
C ILE A 82 -21.11 -23.62 -10.31
N THR A 83 -22.34 -23.89 -10.78
CA THR A 83 -22.60 -24.45 -12.12
C THR A 83 -22.04 -23.58 -13.25
N ALA A 84 -22.03 -22.25 -13.08
CA ALA A 84 -21.43 -21.32 -14.04
C ALA A 84 -19.90 -21.38 -14.08
N ILE A 85 -19.26 -21.73 -12.95
CA ILE A 85 -17.81 -21.84 -12.84
C ILE A 85 -17.33 -23.19 -13.41
N ALA A 86 -18.12 -24.25 -13.24
CA ALA A 86 -17.80 -25.59 -13.74
C ALA A 86 -17.84 -25.70 -15.28
N THR A 87 -18.53 -24.79 -15.96
CA THR A 87 -18.63 -24.74 -17.43
C THR A 87 -17.53 -23.93 -18.11
N LEU A 88 -16.74 -23.17 -17.33
CA LEU A 88 -15.64 -22.36 -17.88
C LEU A 88 -14.54 -23.25 -18.45
N LYS A 89 -14.11 -22.95 -19.68
CA LYS A 89 -12.98 -23.61 -20.34
C LYS A 89 -11.82 -22.61 -20.36
N PRO A 90 -10.85 -22.68 -19.43
CA PRO A 90 -9.82 -21.65 -19.25
C PRO A 90 -8.99 -21.35 -20.51
N GLU A 91 -8.90 -22.32 -21.42
CA GLU A 91 -8.12 -22.22 -22.66
C GLU A 91 -8.91 -21.63 -23.85
N LEU A 92 -10.24 -21.61 -23.76
CA LEU A 92 -11.14 -21.06 -24.79
C LEU A 92 -11.89 -19.79 -24.32
N ASP A 93 -12.04 -19.62 -23.01
CA ASP A 93 -12.67 -18.48 -22.34
C ASP A 93 -11.60 -17.51 -21.81
N LEU A 94 -10.62 -17.17 -22.67
CA LEU A 94 -9.62 -16.14 -22.35
C LEU A 94 -10.28 -14.75 -22.15
N ASP A 95 -11.47 -14.55 -22.72
CA ASP A 95 -12.36 -13.44 -22.42
C ASP A 95 -13.51 -13.92 -21.52
N MET A 96 -13.24 -14.09 -20.23
CA MET A 96 -14.30 -14.24 -19.22
C MET A 96 -15.08 -12.91 -19.09
N LYS A 97 -16.07 -12.69 -19.97
CA LYS A 97 -17.20 -11.83 -19.61
C LYS A 97 -18.08 -12.61 -18.64
N LEU A 98 -17.76 -12.49 -17.35
CA LEU A 98 -18.56 -13.02 -16.26
C LEU A 98 -19.86 -12.21 -16.16
N VAL A 99 -20.85 -12.53 -16.98
CA VAL A 99 -22.14 -11.81 -17.01
C VAL A 99 -22.79 -11.76 -15.61
N GLY A 100 -22.70 -12.83 -14.82
CA GLY A 100 -23.21 -12.84 -13.45
C GLY A 100 -22.37 -12.03 -12.44
N LEU A 101 -21.10 -11.75 -12.74
CA LEU A 101 -20.29 -10.81 -11.95
C LEU A 101 -20.68 -9.37 -12.30
N ASP A 102 -20.95 -9.09 -13.58
CA ASP A 102 -21.39 -7.77 -14.02
C ASP A 102 -22.77 -7.41 -13.42
N ASP A 103 -23.71 -8.35 -13.38
CA ASP A 103 -25.01 -8.17 -12.72
C ASP A 103 -24.84 -7.92 -11.20
N PHE A 104 -24.01 -8.74 -10.53
CA PHE A 104 -23.70 -8.56 -9.10
C PHE A 104 -23.03 -7.21 -8.80
N LEU A 105 -22.04 -6.82 -9.61
CA LEU A 105 -21.37 -5.53 -9.48
C LEU A 105 -22.36 -4.38 -9.72
N THR A 106 -23.30 -4.55 -10.65
CA THR A 106 -24.34 -3.55 -10.93
C THR A 106 -25.26 -3.35 -9.73
N ASP A 107 -25.67 -4.43 -9.06
CA ASP A 107 -26.50 -4.36 -7.85
C ASP A 107 -25.78 -3.67 -6.69
N GLU A 108 -24.49 -4.00 -6.45
CA GLU A 108 -23.66 -3.36 -5.42
C GLU A 108 -23.39 -1.88 -5.73
N ILE A 109 -23.08 -1.54 -6.99
CA ILE A 109 -22.93 -0.14 -7.42
C ILE A 109 -24.24 0.61 -7.18
N CYS A 110 -25.38 0.03 -7.58
CA CYS A 110 -26.69 0.65 -7.41
C CYS A 110 -27.04 0.86 -5.92
N ALA A 111 -26.65 -0.08 -5.05
CA ALA A 111 -26.82 0.05 -3.60
C ALA A 111 -26.00 1.22 -3.03
N VAL A 112 -24.75 1.39 -3.48
CA VAL A 112 -23.88 2.51 -3.08
C VAL A 112 -24.42 3.84 -3.61
N GLU A 113 -24.83 3.91 -4.88
CA GLU A 113 -25.34 5.12 -5.52
C GLU A 113 -26.69 5.59 -4.94
N LYS A 114 -27.50 4.67 -4.41
CA LYS A 114 -28.75 4.98 -3.71
C LYS A 114 -28.55 5.28 -2.21
N SER A 115 -27.36 5.04 -1.68
CA SER A 115 -27.04 5.27 -0.28
C SER A 115 -26.84 6.77 0.01
N PRO A 116 -27.00 7.23 1.27
CA PRO A 116 -26.69 8.61 1.64
C PRO A 116 -25.19 8.96 1.48
N PHE A 117 -24.33 7.95 1.31
CA PHE A 117 -22.91 8.14 1.03
C PHE A 117 -22.64 8.59 -0.40
N TRP A 118 -23.59 8.50 -1.33
CA TRP A 118 -23.44 9.01 -2.69
C TRP A 118 -24.07 10.40 -2.81
N ASN A 119 -23.26 11.43 -2.55
CA ASN A 119 -23.68 12.83 -2.65
C ASN A 119 -22.59 13.66 -3.34
N GLU A 120 -22.89 14.93 -3.63
CA GLU A 120 -21.96 15.82 -4.35
C GLU A 120 -20.57 15.94 -3.70
N THR A 121 -20.45 15.77 -2.39
CA THR A 121 -19.16 15.87 -1.69
C THR A 121 -18.31 14.60 -1.75
N THR A 122 -18.94 13.43 -1.84
CA THR A 122 -18.27 12.12 -1.72
C THR A 122 -18.20 11.34 -3.03
N LYS A 123 -19.12 11.60 -3.96
CA LYS A 123 -19.21 10.96 -5.28
C LYS A 123 -17.86 10.94 -6.01
N THR A 124 -17.19 12.07 -6.06
CA THR A 124 -15.88 12.20 -6.73
C THR A 124 -14.82 11.32 -6.08
N LEU A 125 -14.80 11.25 -4.74
CA LEU A 125 -13.84 10.41 -4.02
C LEU A 125 -14.13 8.92 -4.24
N LEU A 126 -15.40 8.51 -4.22
CA LEU A 126 -15.80 7.12 -4.44
C LEU A 126 -15.45 6.64 -5.85
N LEU A 127 -15.71 7.47 -6.87
CA LEU A 127 -15.34 7.18 -8.26
C LEU A 127 -13.82 7.08 -8.44
N LEU A 128 -13.06 7.98 -7.82
CA LEU A 128 -11.59 7.91 -7.82
C LEU A 128 -11.10 6.60 -7.19
N LEU A 129 -11.62 6.24 -6.01
CA LEU A 129 -11.26 4.99 -5.34
C LEU A 129 -11.60 3.77 -6.21
N ARG A 130 -12.80 3.74 -6.79
CA ARG A 130 -13.21 2.69 -7.73
C ARG A 130 -12.20 2.55 -8.87
N GLY A 131 -11.80 3.66 -9.49
CA GLY A 131 -10.79 3.69 -10.54
C GLY A 131 -9.41 3.17 -10.09
N LEU A 132 -8.95 3.55 -8.90
CA LEU A 132 -7.67 3.12 -8.34
C LEU A 132 -7.64 1.63 -7.99
N PHE A 133 -8.78 1.06 -7.57
CA PHE A 133 -8.94 -0.38 -7.34
C PHE A 133 -9.06 -1.16 -8.66
N ALA A 134 -9.98 -0.74 -9.54
CA ALA A 134 -10.24 -1.42 -10.81
C ALA A 134 -9.03 -1.38 -11.75
N GLY A 135 -8.32 -0.25 -11.81
CA GLY A 135 -7.06 -0.10 -12.54
C GLY A 135 -5.87 -0.83 -11.89
N GLY A 136 -6.09 -1.52 -10.76
CA GLY A 136 -5.05 -2.28 -10.06
C GLY A 136 -3.93 -1.43 -9.46
N VAL A 137 -4.07 -0.11 -9.42
CA VAL A 137 -3.03 0.83 -8.99
C VAL A 137 -2.69 0.62 -7.52
N LEU A 138 -3.70 0.49 -6.66
CA LEU A 138 -3.49 0.24 -5.23
C LEU A 138 -2.84 -1.14 -4.99
N CYS A 139 -3.31 -2.18 -5.68
CA CYS A 139 -2.75 -3.52 -5.61
C CYS A 139 -1.28 -3.55 -6.05
N PHE A 140 -0.95 -2.84 -7.14
CA PHE A 140 0.41 -2.71 -7.63
C PHE A 140 1.32 -2.01 -6.61
N ILE A 141 0.86 -0.89 -6.03
CA ILE A 141 1.64 -0.11 -5.08
C ILE A 141 1.82 -0.88 -3.77
N PHE A 142 0.74 -1.27 -3.10
CA PHE A 142 0.83 -1.88 -1.77
C PHE A 142 1.26 -3.35 -1.81
N GLY A 143 0.95 -4.08 -2.89
CA GLY A 143 1.34 -5.48 -3.03
C GLY A 143 2.75 -5.69 -3.57
N GLN A 144 3.21 -4.83 -4.49
CA GLN A 144 4.44 -5.07 -5.25
C GLN A 144 5.57 -4.07 -4.96
N LYS A 145 5.28 -2.85 -4.47
CA LYS A 145 6.31 -1.83 -4.21
C LYS A 145 6.72 -1.81 -2.75
N ARG A 146 8.03 -1.91 -2.52
CA ARG A 146 8.65 -1.77 -1.20
C ARG A 146 9.39 -0.43 -1.10
N TYR A 147 9.07 0.32 -0.05
CA TYR A 147 9.76 1.57 0.25
C TYR A 147 11.26 1.34 0.45
N ARG A 148 12.09 2.27 -0.04
CA ARG A 148 13.56 2.23 -0.06
C ARG A 148 14.19 1.07 -0.84
N VAL A 149 13.41 0.20 -1.48
CA VAL A 149 13.92 -0.90 -2.33
C VAL A 149 13.48 -0.71 -3.77
N ASN A 150 12.20 -0.42 -3.99
CA ASN A 150 11.64 -0.19 -5.31
C ASN A 150 11.42 1.30 -5.61
N PHE A 151 11.25 2.11 -4.57
CA PHE A 151 11.01 3.54 -4.69
C PHE A 151 11.44 4.32 -3.45
N GLY A 152 11.61 5.63 -3.59
CA GLY A 152 11.88 6.57 -2.50
C GLY A 152 12.25 7.95 -3.01
N LEU A 153 12.78 8.79 -2.13
CA LEU A 153 13.23 10.15 -2.45
C LEU A 153 14.73 10.18 -2.71
N ASP A 154 15.16 11.02 -3.65
CA ASP A 154 16.58 11.29 -3.87
C ASP A 154 16.87 12.78 -3.77
N ARG A 155 17.31 13.18 -2.59
CA ARG A 155 17.68 14.57 -2.27
C ARG A 155 18.99 15.00 -2.93
N SER A 156 19.76 14.06 -3.50
CA SER A 156 21.07 14.34 -4.11
C SER A 156 20.99 14.70 -5.59
N ARG A 157 19.83 14.48 -6.26
CA ARG A 157 19.66 14.85 -7.67
C ARG A 157 19.80 16.35 -7.89
N ILE A 158 20.42 16.69 -9.03
CA ILE A 158 20.54 18.06 -9.53
C ILE A 158 19.96 18.09 -10.95
N PRO A 159 18.89 18.85 -11.22
CA PRO A 159 18.10 19.64 -10.27
C PRO A 159 17.32 18.77 -9.27
N ARG A 160 16.99 19.33 -8.11
CA ARG A 160 16.31 18.63 -7.01
C ARG A 160 14.94 18.11 -7.46
N THR A 161 14.75 16.80 -7.39
CA THR A 161 13.47 16.12 -7.66
C THR A 161 12.76 15.83 -6.34
N LEU A 162 11.51 16.30 -6.19
CA LEU A 162 10.70 16.10 -4.99
C LEU A 162 9.71 14.91 -5.09
N PRO A 163 9.22 14.51 -6.29
CA PRO A 163 8.50 13.27 -6.47
C PRO A 163 9.32 12.02 -6.12
N ALA A 164 8.61 10.96 -5.73
CA ALA A 164 9.22 9.65 -5.57
C ALA A 164 9.72 9.10 -6.90
N ILE A 165 10.86 8.42 -6.84
CA ILE A 165 11.55 7.89 -8.01
C ILE A 165 11.81 6.38 -7.85
N PRO A 166 12.04 5.66 -8.96
CA PRO A 166 12.38 4.24 -8.91
C PRO A 166 13.77 3.99 -8.31
N TYR A 167 13.89 2.92 -7.54
CA TYR A 167 15.17 2.46 -6.99
C TYR A 167 15.63 1.20 -7.72
N LYS A 168 16.94 1.09 -7.95
CA LYS A 168 17.59 -0.08 -8.53
C LYS A 168 17.77 -1.18 -7.49
N SER A 169 18.11 -0.78 -6.28
CA SER A 169 18.29 -1.65 -5.12
C SER A 169 18.00 -0.85 -3.86
N LYS A 170 18.19 -1.50 -2.70
CA LYS A 170 18.03 -0.82 -1.41
C LYS A 170 18.83 0.48 -1.37
N ASP A 171 18.15 1.58 -1.07
CA ASP A 171 18.71 2.93 -0.93
C ASP A 171 19.52 3.44 -2.14
N SER A 172 19.31 2.83 -3.30
CA SER A 172 20.02 3.18 -4.53
C SER A 172 19.00 3.64 -5.58
N PRO A 173 18.78 4.96 -5.70
CA PRO A 173 17.90 5.51 -6.72
C PRO A 173 18.48 5.31 -8.11
N PHE A 174 17.60 5.12 -9.11
CA PHE A 174 18.03 5.28 -10.49
C PHE A 174 18.34 6.76 -10.75
N PRO A 175 19.45 7.13 -11.42
CA PRO A 175 19.85 8.54 -11.52
C PRO A 175 18.90 9.44 -12.33
N ARG A 176 18.17 8.89 -13.30
CA ARG A 176 17.32 9.64 -14.25
C ARG A 176 15.97 8.97 -14.53
N SER A 177 15.57 8.00 -13.71
CA SER A 177 14.31 7.30 -13.91
C SER A 177 13.18 7.99 -13.16
N GLU A 178 11.98 7.93 -13.73
CA GLU A 178 10.74 8.49 -13.22
C GLU A 178 9.61 7.49 -13.48
N PHE A 179 8.56 7.53 -12.66
CA PHE A 179 7.37 6.72 -12.90
C PHE A 179 6.49 7.39 -13.96
N SER A 180 5.95 6.61 -14.90
CA SER A 180 5.17 7.14 -16.02
C SER A 180 3.68 7.36 -15.70
N HIS A 181 3.12 6.55 -14.79
CA HIS A 181 1.69 6.61 -14.46
C HIS A 181 1.45 7.66 -13.36
N PRO A 182 0.59 8.67 -13.57
CA PRO A 182 0.43 9.79 -12.65
C PRO A 182 -0.04 9.36 -11.27
N ASP A 183 -1.06 8.50 -11.18
CA ASP A 183 -1.57 8.00 -9.90
C ASP A 183 -0.50 7.23 -9.11
N VAL A 184 0.34 6.46 -9.81
CA VAL A 184 1.47 5.76 -9.18
C VAL A 184 2.50 6.76 -8.64
N VAL A 185 2.86 7.78 -9.41
CA VAL A 185 3.81 8.83 -8.96
C VAL A 185 3.26 9.52 -7.72
N ILE A 186 2.00 9.96 -7.75
CA ILE A 186 1.36 10.72 -6.67
C ILE A 186 1.35 9.88 -5.38
N ILE A 187 0.85 8.64 -5.45
CA ILE A 187 0.73 7.78 -4.26
C ILE A 187 2.10 7.38 -3.72
N LEU A 188 3.05 7.01 -4.59
CA LEU A 188 4.41 6.69 -4.12
C LEU A 188 5.13 7.91 -3.52
N THR A 189 4.83 9.12 -4.02
CA THR A 189 5.33 10.38 -3.45
C THR A 189 4.75 10.61 -2.07
N LEU A 190 3.41 10.52 -1.92
CA LEU A 190 2.74 10.59 -0.62
C LEU A 190 3.38 9.62 0.39
N LEU A 191 3.47 8.34 0.03
CA LEU A 191 4.07 7.32 0.89
C LEU A 191 5.52 7.64 1.25
N SER A 192 6.32 8.10 0.28
CA SER A 192 7.73 8.40 0.53
C SER A 192 7.90 9.52 1.55
N TRP A 193 7.11 10.59 1.45
CA TRP A 193 7.17 11.72 2.37
C TRP A 193 6.53 11.43 3.73
N TYR A 194 5.47 10.63 3.79
CA TYR A 194 4.91 10.17 5.07
C TYR A 194 5.88 9.26 5.81
N TYR A 195 6.66 8.43 5.11
CA TYR A 195 7.63 7.54 5.74
C TYR A 195 8.96 8.22 6.07
N SER A 196 9.43 9.16 5.24
CA SER A 196 10.69 9.86 5.50
C SER A 196 10.56 11.03 6.46
N GLY A 197 9.36 11.61 6.56
CA GLY A 197 9.16 12.92 7.13
C GLY A 197 9.84 14.03 6.30
N LEU A 198 9.73 15.24 6.82
CA LEU A 198 10.34 16.45 6.28
C LEU A 198 11.71 16.68 6.91
N GLY A 199 12.64 17.27 6.15
CA GLY A 199 13.86 17.83 6.71
C GLY A 199 13.68 19.29 7.07
N ASP A 200 14.69 19.85 7.74
CA ASP A 200 14.68 21.25 8.19
C ASP A 200 14.56 22.23 7.01
N GLY A 201 15.21 21.91 5.89
CA GLY A 201 15.12 22.72 4.68
C GLY A 201 13.68 22.82 4.15
N GLU A 202 12.99 21.68 4.06
CA GLU A 202 11.58 21.66 3.66
C GLU A 202 10.68 22.39 4.66
N LEU A 203 10.93 22.26 5.96
CA LEU A 203 10.19 22.99 7.00
C LEU A 203 10.39 24.50 6.92
N PHE A 204 11.61 24.96 6.62
CA PHE A 204 11.86 26.37 6.35
C PHE A 204 11.12 26.87 5.11
N ASP A 205 11.11 26.08 4.03
CA ASP A 205 10.36 26.42 2.80
C ASP A 205 8.85 26.55 3.11
N ILE A 206 8.31 25.65 3.93
CA ILE A 206 6.91 25.65 4.36
C ILE A 206 6.60 26.87 5.23
N LEU A 207 7.39 27.15 6.26
CA LEU A 207 7.17 28.32 7.12
C LEU A 207 7.25 29.61 6.32
N THR A 208 8.24 29.73 5.44
CA THR A 208 8.39 30.91 4.56
C THR A 208 7.17 31.08 3.64
N HIS A 209 6.61 29.98 3.16
CA HIS A 209 5.41 30.00 2.32
C HIS A 209 4.15 30.37 3.13
N VAL A 210 3.96 29.77 4.31
CA VAL A 210 2.80 30.00 5.17
C VAL A 210 2.77 31.41 5.72
N LEU A 211 3.90 31.95 6.17
CA LEU A 211 3.98 33.32 6.72
C LEU A 211 3.66 34.41 5.69
N ARG A 212 3.67 34.08 4.39
CA ARG A 212 3.25 34.97 3.30
C ARG A 212 1.78 34.82 2.94
N SER A 213 1.09 33.82 3.48
CA SER A 213 -0.33 33.57 3.23
C SER A 213 -1.20 34.44 4.13
N GLU A 214 -2.33 34.90 3.61
CA GLU A 214 -3.36 35.61 4.40
C GLU A 214 -3.98 34.71 5.48
N TYR A 215 -3.91 33.38 5.29
CA TYR A 215 -4.44 32.37 6.21
C TYR A 215 -3.34 31.69 7.03
N ALA A 216 -2.25 32.40 7.32
CA ALA A 216 -1.07 31.84 7.99
C ALA A 216 -1.42 31.16 9.33
N THR A 217 -2.21 31.83 10.17
CA THR A 217 -2.60 31.29 11.50
C THR A 217 -3.38 30.00 11.37
N ILE A 218 -4.36 29.94 10.47
CA ILE A 218 -5.20 28.74 10.24
C ILE A 218 -4.32 27.56 9.81
N HIS A 219 -3.40 27.77 8.87
CA HIS A 219 -2.48 26.72 8.44
C HIS A 219 -1.56 26.26 9.57
N TYR A 220 -1.06 27.19 10.36
CA TYR A 220 -0.17 26.87 11.47
C TYR A 220 -0.88 26.09 12.58
N ASP A 221 -2.10 26.47 12.93
CA ASP A 221 -2.92 25.73 13.90
C ASP A 221 -3.17 24.29 13.41
N ASP A 222 -3.45 24.11 12.12
CA ASP A 222 -3.56 22.79 11.48
C ASP A 222 -2.26 21.98 11.61
N PHE A 223 -1.10 22.62 11.48
CA PHE A 223 0.20 21.96 11.61
C PHE A 223 0.45 21.46 13.03
N VAL A 224 0.15 22.31 14.01
CA VAL A 224 0.28 22.00 15.44
C VAL A 224 -0.71 20.91 15.87
N SER A 225 -1.91 20.87 15.28
CA SER A 225 -2.94 19.87 15.63
C SER A 225 -2.51 18.41 15.43
N THR A 226 -1.56 18.15 14.53
CA THR A 226 -1.00 16.81 14.27
C THR A 226 0.49 16.73 14.56
N ALA A 227 1.03 17.71 15.28
CA ALA A 227 2.42 17.74 15.72
C ALA A 227 2.69 16.67 16.79
N SER A 228 3.97 16.34 16.95
CA SER A 228 4.42 15.47 18.03
C SER A 228 4.18 16.11 19.40
N PHE A 229 3.95 15.28 20.40
CA PHE A 229 3.83 15.69 21.82
C PHE A 229 5.11 16.36 22.36
N SER A 230 6.23 16.23 21.65
CA SER A 230 7.50 16.89 21.97
C SER A 230 7.53 18.39 21.64
N LEU A 231 6.50 18.93 20.97
CA LEU A 231 6.43 20.34 20.63
C LEU A 231 6.14 21.20 21.88
N PRO A 232 7.01 22.15 22.26
CA PRO A 232 6.76 23.02 23.40
C PRO A 232 5.52 23.91 23.20
N GLU A 233 4.74 24.14 24.27
CA GLU A 233 3.51 24.95 24.22
C GLU A 233 3.76 26.38 23.72
N ALA A 234 4.95 26.94 23.95
CA ALA A 234 5.34 28.25 23.44
C ALA A 234 5.27 28.34 21.91
N PHE A 235 5.47 27.23 21.21
CA PHE A 235 5.35 27.14 19.75
C PHE A 235 3.96 26.72 19.29
N GLY A 236 2.97 26.63 20.19
CA GLY A 236 1.59 26.33 19.83
C GLY A 236 0.92 27.43 19.01
N ASN A 237 1.45 28.66 19.05
CA ASN A 237 0.88 29.83 18.36
C ASN A 237 1.86 30.44 17.36
N LEU A 238 1.33 30.86 16.21
CA LEU A 238 2.11 31.51 15.15
C LEU A 238 2.73 32.85 15.59
N SER A 239 2.14 33.54 16.59
CA SER A 239 2.62 34.84 17.07
C SER A 239 4.02 34.82 17.67
N VAL A 240 4.51 33.65 18.10
CA VAL A 240 5.84 33.45 18.68
C VAL A 240 6.90 33.17 17.61
N ILE A 241 6.49 32.96 16.35
CA ILE A 241 7.38 32.60 15.25
C ILE A 241 7.98 33.85 14.60
N SER A 242 9.21 34.19 14.99
CA SER A 242 10.09 35.14 14.27
C SER A 242 11.00 34.48 13.21
N ILE A 243 10.95 34.96 11.97
CA ILE A 243 11.71 34.44 10.80
C ILE A 243 13.24 34.39 11.02
N HIS A 244 13.77 35.05 12.05
CA HIS A 244 15.21 35.24 12.27
C HIS A 244 15.88 34.16 13.13
N ASP A 245 15.13 33.36 13.90
CA ASP A 245 15.71 32.42 14.89
C ASP A 245 15.86 30.99 14.38
N ARG A 246 16.68 30.84 13.33
CA ARG A 246 16.91 29.56 12.63
C ARG A 246 17.31 28.42 13.56
N GLN A 247 18.19 28.70 14.52
CA GLN A 247 18.77 27.69 15.40
C GLN A 247 17.77 27.20 16.46
N GLN A 248 16.90 28.10 16.94
CA GLN A 248 15.81 27.75 17.84
C GLN A 248 14.82 26.80 17.16
N TYR A 249 14.50 27.05 15.89
CA TYR A 249 13.54 26.22 15.15
C TYR A 249 14.03 24.81 14.91
N ILE A 250 15.28 24.66 14.47
CA ILE A 250 15.89 23.35 14.26
C ILE A 250 15.89 22.53 15.57
N THR A 251 16.09 23.20 16.72
CA THR A 251 16.23 22.52 18.00
C THR A 251 14.90 22.24 18.69
N GLN A 252 13.91 23.13 18.58
CA GLN A 252 12.70 23.10 19.43
C GLN A 252 11.39 22.96 18.65
N LEU A 253 11.29 23.52 17.43
CA LEU A 253 10.06 23.52 16.64
C LEU A 253 10.00 22.32 15.68
N PHE A 254 11.04 22.16 14.86
CA PHE A 254 11.08 21.20 13.76
C PHE A 254 11.02 19.74 14.17
N PRO A 255 11.62 19.31 15.29
CA PRO A 255 11.46 17.94 15.77
C PRO A 255 9.99 17.57 16.00
N GLY A 256 9.18 18.56 16.41
CA GLY A 256 7.74 18.40 16.59
C GLY A 256 6.94 18.27 15.27
N LEU A 257 7.49 18.77 14.17
CA LEU A 257 6.79 18.90 12.89
C LEU A 257 7.29 17.95 11.78
N TRP A 258 8.46 17.30 11.93
CA TRP A 258 9.04 16.44 10.89
C TRP A 258 8.07 15.39 10.34
N TYR A 259 7.20 14.83 11.18
CA TYR A 259 6.23 13.80 10.82
C TYR A 259 4.77 14.26 11.01
N SER A 260 4.52 15.56 11.19
CA SER A 260 3.16 16.08 11.27
C SER A 260 2.45 15.88 9.92
N ARG A 261 1.39 15.07 9.92
CA ARG A 261 0.68 14.70 8.68
C ARG A 261 0.21 15.94 7.92
N LYS A 262 -0.37 16.90 8.64
CA LYS A 262 -0.89 18.14 8.04
C LYS A 262 0.20 19.01 7.43
N VAL A 263 1.39 19.03 8.03
CA VAL A 263 2.55 19.74 7.48
C VAL A 263 3.03 19.07 6.19
N VAL A 264 3.11 17.73 6.18
CA VAL A 264 3.47 16.96 4.98
C VAL A 264 2.43 17.17 3.86
N ASP A 265 1.14 17.11 4.19
CA ASP A 265 0.05 17.33 3.24
C ASP A 265 0.13 18.73 2.60
N TYR A 266 0.40 19.75 3.41
CA TYR A 266 0.60 21.11 2.94
C TYR A 266 1.82 21.23 2.02
N PHE A 267 2.96 20.66 2.43
CA PHE A 267 4.17 20.65 1.61
C PHE A 267 3.93 20.02 0.24
N LEU A 268 3.30 18.85 0.24
CA LEU A 268 3.01 18.12 -0.99
C LEU A 268 2.07 18.90 -1.90
N SER A 269 0.99 19.46 -1.34
CA SER A 269 -0.02 20.19 -2.10
C SER A 269 0.55 21.48 -2.72
N TYR A 270 1.20 22.32 -1.91
CA TYR A 270 1.57 23.68 -2.33
C TYR A 270 2.97 23.79 -2.93
N LEU A 271 3.92 22.97 -2.47
CA LEU A 271 5.34 23.12 -2.83
C LEU A 271 5.82 22.02 -3.80
N VAL A 272 5.20 20.84 -3.79
CA VAL A 272 5.60 19.71 -4.66
C VAL A 272 4.69 19.56 -5.87
N PHE A 273 3.43 19.19 -5.69
CA PHE A 273 2.54 18.78 -6.78
C PHE A 273 2.23 19.92 -7.74
N LEU A 274 1.92 21.11 -7.24
CA LEU A 274 1.67 22.29 -8.09
C LEU A 274 2.89 22.68 -8.96
N LYS A 275 4.10 22.45 -8.47
CA LYS A 275 5.34 22.85 -9.16
C LYS A 275 5.88 21.76 -10.08
N GLN A 276 5.91 20.51 -9.63
CA GLN A 276 6.65 19.42 -10.27
C GLN A 276 5.77 18.35 -10.94
N LEU A 277 4.47 18.29 -10.63
CA LEU A 277 3.53 17.38 -11.31
C LEU A 277 2.59 18.11 -12.29
N LYS A 278 3.02 19.27 -12.78
CA LYS A 278 2.26 20.04 -13.75
C LYS A 278 2.17 19.23 -15.06
N GLN A 279 0.98 18.79 -15.41
CA GLN A 279 0.74 18.14 -16.69
C GLN A 279 0.57 19.16 -17.81
N PHE A 280 0.93 18.76 -19.03
CA PHE A 280 0.68 19.58 -20.21
C PHE A 280 -0.84 19.75 -20.42
N THR A 281 -1.25 20.95 -20.82
CA THR A 281 -2.67 21.31 -21.04
C THR A 281 -3.36 20.46 -22.09
N LYS A 282 -2.61 19.82 -22.99
CA LYS A 282 -3.12 18.83 -23.94
C LYS A 282 -2.23 17.59 -23.88
N LYS A 283 -2.66 16.60 -23.11
CA LYS A 283 -2.04 15.27 -23.07
C LYS A 283 -3.15 14.23 -22.99
N LEU A 284 -3.11 13.24 -23.89
CA LEU A 284 -3.94 12.04 -23.76
C LEU A 284 -3.39 11.25 -22.57
N SER A 285 -4.07 11.34 -21.44
CA SER A 285 -3.77 10.59 -20.23
C SER A 285 -5.09 10.03 -19.72
N ALA A 286 -5.17 8.72 -19.57
CA ALA A 286 -6.25 8.10 -18.82
C ALA A 286 -5.80 8.01 -17.36
N SER A 287 -6.58 8.58 -16.46
CA SER A 287 -6.47 8.38 -15.02
C SER A 287 -7.45 7.29 -14.59
N GLY A 288 -7.32 6.77 -13.35
CA GLY A 288 -8.30 5.81 -12.83
C GLY A 288 -9.75 6.30 -12.93
N TRP A 289 -9.96 7.62 -12.91
CA TRP A 289 -11.26 8.27 -13.15
C TRP A 289 -11.85 7.96 -14.53
N ASP A 290 -11.03 8.02 -15.58
CA ASP A 290 -11.47 7.87 -16.98
C ASP A 290 -11.82 6.42 -17.34
N LEU A 291 -11.48 5.47 -16.46
CA LEU A 291 -11.80 4.05 -16.59
C LEU A 291 -13.05 3.62 -15.81
N ALA A 292 -13.62 4.51 -14.99
CA ALA A 292 -14.74 4.21 -14.09
C ALA A 292 -16.10 4.66 -14.63
N VAL A 293 -16.15 5.24 -15.84
CA VAL A 293 -17.37 5.65 -16.56
C VAL A 293 -17.79 4.55 -17.53
#